data_AF-A0A7J5V5R7-F1
#
_entry.id   AF-A0A7J5V5R7-F1
#
_cell.length_a   1.000
_cell.length_b   1.000
_cell.length_c   1.000
_cell.angle_alpha   90.00
_cell.angle_beta   90.00
_cell.angle_gamma   90.00
#
_symmetry.space_group_name_H-M   'P 1'
#
loop_
_entity.id
_entity.type
_entity.pdbx_description
1 polymer ?
#
loop_
_entity_poly.entity_id
_entity_poly.type
_entity_poly.pdbx_seq_one_letter_code
_entity_poly.pdbx_strand_id
1 'polypeptide(L)'
;MNHGQIVEIMKMLFKNSPVNFLGVFTSDNTPDAIRVSGFSPCCYIVNTDVSGGRGKHWVAFFHLSSRSIEFFDSFGRTPASLGFHLPYIQRIVHNPVQIQSNDSNVCGQHCIYYLIQRSHGHSLKGIIAHLKSKSRADCHVYEFIRKIQK
;
A
#
# COMPACT_ATOMS: atom_id res chain seq x y z
N MET A 1 9.11 4.73 8.05
CA MET A 1 9.93 3.95 7.10
C MET A 1 10.38 4.86 5.97
N ASN A 2 11.65 4.78 5.56
CA ASN A 2 12.15 5.50 4.39
C ASN A 2 12.00 4.67 3.10
N HIS A 3 12.21 5.30 1.94
CA HIS A 3 12.06 4.65 0.63
C HIS A 3 12.90 3.36 0.50
N GLY A 4 14.19 3.42 0.85
CA GLY A 4 15.11 2.28 0.74
C GLY A 4 14.67 1.07 1.57
N GLN A 5 14.26 1.31 2.82
CA GLN A 5 13.76 0.27 3.72
C GLN A 5 12.51 -0.42 3.15
N ILE A 6 11.59 0.34 2.55
CA ILE A 6 10.38 -0.22 1.93
C ILE A 6 10.76 -1.08 0.73
N VAL A 7 11.64 -0.59 -0.15
CA VAL A 7 12.08 -1.32 -1.36
C VAL A 7 12.69 -2.67 -0.99
N GLU A 8 13.62 -2.69 -0.02
CA GLU A 8 14.33 -3.90 0.38
C GLU A 8 13.38 -4.97 0.93
N ILE A 9 12.54 -4.60 1.89
CA ILE A 9 11.57 -5.51 2.52
C ILE A 9 10.58 -6.03 1.50
N MET A 10 10.02 -5.16 0.66
CA MET A 10 9.01 -5.56 -0.32
C MET A 10 9.61 -6.48 -1.38
N LYS A 11 10.84 -6.23 -1.86
CA LYS A 11 11.53 -7.15 -2.78
C LYS A 11 11.74 -8.52 -2.15
N MET A 12 12.15 -8.58 -0.89
CA MET A 12 12.33 -9.84 -0.17
C MET A 12 11.00 -10.59 -0.03
N LEU A 13 9.96 -9.92 0.45
CA LEU A 13 8.65 -10.53 0.73
C LEU A 13 7.92 -11.00 -0.53
N PHE A 14 8.08 -10.29 -1.65
CA PHE A 14 7.36 -10.60 -2.88
C PHE A 14 8.16 -11.41 -3.89
N LYS A 15 9.40 -11.82 -3.57
CA LYS A 15 10.28 -12.58 -4.47
C LYS A 15 9.63 -13.84 -5.05
N ASN A 16 8.85 -14.56 -4.23
CA ASN A 16 8.14 -15.79 -4.62
C ASN A 16 6.62 -15.65 -4.43
N SER A 17 6.10 -14.42 -4.38
CA SER A 17 4.66 -14.19 -4.22
C SER A 17 3.95 -14.43 -5.56
N PRO A 18 2.72 -14.96 -5.56
CA PRO A 18 1.88 -15.00 -6.77
C PRO A 18 1.39 -13.61 -7.23
N VAL A 19 1.80 -12.54 -6.54
CA VAL A 19 1.46 -11.14 -6.83
C VAL A 19 2.77 -10.44 -7.18
N ASN A 20 2.80 -9.74 -8.30
CA ASN A 20 4.01 -9.04 -8.72
C ASN A 20 4.17 -7.72 -7.96
N PHE A 21 5.33 -7.50 -7.34
CA PHE A 21 5.66 -6.20 -6.76
C PHE A 21 6.36 -5.31 -7.80
N LEU A 22 5.70 -4.22 -8.22
CA LEU A 22 6.23 -3.36 -9.28
C LEU A 22 7.27 -2.34 -8.78
N GLY A 23 7.26 -2.04 -7.48
CA GLY A 23 8.23 -1.14 -6.87
C GLY A 23 7.62 -0.12 -5.92
N VAL A 24 8.45 0.85 -5.54
CA VAL A 24 8.09 2.03 -4.75
C VAL A 24 8.25 3.26 -5.62
N PHE A 25 7.23 4.08 -5.69
CA PHE A 25 7.14 5.22 -6.61
C PHE A 25 6.83 6.52 -5.87
N THR A 26 6.93 7.65 -6.57
CA THR A 26 6.40 8.96 -6.18
C THR A 26 5.07 9.22 -6.88
N SER A 27 4.33 10.23 -6.45
CA SER A 27 2.97 10.48 -6.98
C SER A 27 2.93 10.83 -8.47
N ASP A 28 4.04 11.34 -9.00
CA ASP A 28 4.24 11.77 -10.38
C ASP A 28 4.94 10.71 -11.26
N ASN A 29 5.30 9.56 -10.69
CA ASN A 29 6.06 8.51 -11.39
C ASN A 29 5.48 7.11 -11.13
N THR A 30 4.15 6.98 -11.15
CA THR A 30 3.48 5.69 -10.97
C THR A 30 3.57 4.81 -12.23
N PRO A 31 3.50 3.46 -12.11
CA PRO A 31 3.56 2.58 -13.28
C PRO A 31 2.39 2.84 -14.25
N ASP A 32 2.70 2.79 -15.55
CA ASP A 32 1.69 2.95 -16.60
C ASP A 32 0.75 1.73 -16.72
N ALA A 33 -0.32 1.91 -17.52
CA ALA A 33 -1.34 0.88 -17.74
C ALA A 33 -0.79 -0.38 -18.43
N ILE A 34 0.21 -0.27 -19.29
CA ILE A 34 0.82 -1.40 -19.99
C ILE A 34 1.53 -2.29 -18.98
N ARG A 35 2.34 -1.67 -18.11
CA ARG A 35 3.06 -2.35 -17.04
C ARG A 35 2.09 -2.98 -16.04
N VAL A 36 1.07 -2.25 -15.58
CA VAL A 36 0.05 -2.83 -14.69
C VAL A 36 -0.64 -4.03 -15.33
N SER A 37 -1.02 -3.94 -16.61
CA SER A 37 -1.71 -5.01 -17.30
C SER A 37 -0.84 -6.26 -17.50
N GLY A 38 0.44 -6.08 -17.85
CA GLY A 38 1.35 -7.20 -18.10
C GLY A 38 1.73 -8.00 -16.84
N PHE A 39 1.59 -7.39 -15.65
CA PHE A 39 2.00 -7.99 -14.38
C PHE A 39 0.86 -8.23 -13.40
N SER A 40 -0.40 -7.95 -13.75
CA SER A 40 -1.52 -8.21 -12.85
C SER A 40 -1.72 -9.72 -12.57
N PRO A 41 -1.99 -10.14 -11.32
CA PRO A 41 -2.17 -9.32 -10.13
C PRO A 41 -0.85 -8.72 -9.65
N CYS A 42 -0.86 -7.42 -9.35
CA CYS A 42 0.34 -6.69 -8.96
C CYS A 42 0.06 -5.66 -7.86
N CYS A 43 1.12 -5.20 -7.22
CA CYS A 43 1.04 -4.14 -6.23
C CYS A 43 2.26 -3.22 -6.27
N TYR A 44 2.08 -2.03 -5.70
CA TYR A 44 3.15 -1.06 -5.49
C TYR A 44 2.80 -0.10 -4.35
N ILE A 45 3.83 0.57 -3.84
CA ILE A 45 3.70 1.61 -2.81
C ILE A 45 4.06 2.95 -3.44
N VAL A 46 3.32 4.00 -3.07
CA VAL A 46 3.54 5.35 -3.59
C VAL A 46 3.77 6.31 -2.43
N ASN A 47 4.82 7.14 -2.52
CA ASN A 47 4.91 8.35 -1.73
C ASN A 47 3.99 9.41 -2.34
N THR A 48 3.13 10.04 -1.55
CA THR A 48 2.24 11.10 -2.05
C THR A 48 2.96 12.42 -2.33
N ASP A 49 4.27 12.50 -2.09
CA ASP A 49 5.08 13.61 -2.54
C ASP A 49 5.62 13.36 -3.96
N VAL A 50 5.88 14.45 -4.67
CA VAL A 50 6.46 14.42 -6.03
C VAL A 50 7.94 14.04 -6.00
N SER A 51 8.49 13.67 -7.16
CA SER A 51 9.93 13.44 -7.33
C SER A 51 10.75 14.65 -6.87
N GLY A 52 11.82 14.41 -6.11
CA GLY A 52 12.67 15.48 -5.53
C GLY A 52 12.09 16.13 -4.25
N GLY A 53 10.88 15.74 -3.84
CA GLY A 53 10.30 16.13 -2.55
C GLY A 53 10.95 15.40 -1.36
N ARG A 54 10.61 15.84 -0.13
CA ARG A 54 11.12 15.23 1.11
C ARG A 54 10.39 13.93 1.48
N GLY A 55 9.29 13.63 0.79
CA GLY A 55 8.39 12.54 1.12
C GLY A 55 7.38 12.97 2.20
N LYS A 56 6.10 12.65 2.01
CA LYS A 56 5.02 13.11 2.90
C LYS A 56 4.26 11.96 3.54
N HIS A 57 3.77 11.04 2.73
CA HIS A 57 2.90 9.97 3.17
C HIS A 57 3.00 8.77 2.23
N TRP A 58 2.81 7.56 2.76
CA TRP A 58 2.86 6.33 1.99
C TRP A 58 1.46 5.74 1.83
N VAL A 59 1.12 5.35 0.60
CA VAL A 59 -0.12 4.66 0.25
C VAL A 59 0.19 3.42 -0.57
N ALA A 60 -0.70 2.44 -0.56
CA ALA A 60 -0.53 1.18 -1.29
C ALA A 60 -1.61 1.00 -2.37
N PHE A 61 -1.20 0.44 -3.49
CA PHE A 61 -2.05 0.10 -4.61
C PHE A 61 -1.94 -1.39 -4.86
N PHE A 62 -3.08 -2.09 -4.94
CA PHE A 62 -3.16 -3.51 -5.24
C PHE A 62 -4.12 -3.72 -6.41
N HIS A 63 -3.59 -4.12 -7.56
CA HIS A 63 -4.38 -4.43 -8.75
C HIS A 63 -4.76 -5.91 -8.74
N LEU A 64 -6.07 -6.19 -8.62
CA LEU A 64 -6.60 -7.53 -8.84
C LEU A 64 -6.56 -7.90 -10.34
N SER A 65 -6.73 -6.89 -11.19
CA SER A 65 -6.63 -6.97 -12.65
C SER A 65 -6.27 -5.59 -13.20
N SER A 66 -6.05 -5.46 -14.50
CA SER A 66 -5.76 -4.18 -15.15
C SER A 66 -6.86 -3.12 -15.03
N ARG A 67 -8.08 -3.50 -14.62
CA ARG A 67 -9.24 -2.61 -14.47
C ARG A 67 -9.86 -2.60 -13.08
N SER A 68 -9.30 -3.35 -12.13
CA SER A 68 -9.81 -3.46 -10.76
C SER A 68 -8.69 -3.27 -9.75
N ILE A 69 -8.82 -2.24 -8.92
CA ILE A 69 -7.82 -1.85 -7.94
C ILE A 69 -8.40 -1.72 -6.54
N GLU A 70 -7.60 -2.09 -5.56
CA GLU A 70 -7.74 -1.69 -4.16
C GLU A 70 -6.67 -0.64 -3.84
N PHE A 71 -7.12 0.53 -3.39
CA PHE A 71 -6.28 1.59 -2.86
C PHE A 71 -6.34 1.57 -1.33
N PHE A 72 -5.18 1.59 -0.70
CA PHE A 72 -5.07 1.59 0.75
C PHE A 72 -4.34 2.84 1.23
N ASP A 73 -5.00 3.54 2.14
CA ASP A 73 -4.43 4.64 2.91
C ASP A 73 -4.76 4.44 4.39
N SER A 74 -3.76 4.40 5.25
CA SER A 74 -3.96 4.21 6.70
C SER A 74 -4.77 5.32 7.37
N PHE A 75 -4.91 6.49 6.74
CA PHE A 75 -5.81 7.56 7.18
C PHE A 75 -7.22 7.48 6.57
N GLY A 76 -7.50 6.47 5.74
CA GLY A 76 -8.81 6.24 5.15
C GLY A 76 -9.24 7.24 4.09
N ARG A 77 -8.29 7.97 3.47
CA ARG A 77 -8.60 8.93 2.40
C ARG A 77 -8.78 8.22 1.06
N THR A 78 -9.46 8.89 0.14
CA THR A 78 -9.70 8.37 -1.21
C THR A 78 -8.51 8.69 -2.14
N PRO A 79 -8.31 7.93 -3.23
CA PRO A 79 -7.29 8.28 -4.23
C PRO A 79 -7.44 9.72 -4.74
N ALA A 80 -8.67 10.13 -5.06
CA ALA A 80 -8.97 11.45 -5.61
C ALA A 80 -8.62 12.58 -4.63
N SER A 81 -8.88 12.40 -3.32
CA SER A 81 -8.51 13.39 -2.31
C SER A 81 -7.00 13.59 -2.15
N LEU A 82 -6.20 12.64 -2.67
CA LEU A 82 -4.75 12.68 -2.69
C LEU A 82 -4.19 13.00 -4.08
N GLY A 83 -5.04 13.42 -5.02
CA GLY A 83 -4.65 13.80 -6.38
C GLY A 83 -4.41 12.62 -7.33
N PHE A 84 -4.75 11.39 -6.95
CA PHE A 84 -4.64 10.24 -7.85
C PHE A 84 -5.88 10.13 -8.74
N HIS A 85 -5.68 10.37 -10.03
CA HIS A 85 -6.69 10.17 -11.07
C HIS A 85 -6.43 8.86 -11.82
N LEU A 86 -7.41 7.95 -11.80
CA LEU A 86 -7.29 6.59 -12.35
C LEU A 86 -8.32 6.34 -13.47
N PRO A 87 -8.24 7.06 -14.61
CA PRO A 87 -9.30 7.11 -15.61
C PRO A 87 -9.58 5.77 -16.31
N TYR A 88 -8.60 4.87 -16.35
CA TYR A 88 -8.71 3.57 -17.01
C TYR A 88 -9.21 2.44 -16.07
N ILE A 89 -9.39 2.74 -14.79
CA ILE A 89 -9.82 1.76 -13.79
C ILE A 89 -11.34 1.79 -13.68
N GLN A 90 -11.98 0.64 -13.90
CA GLN A 90 -13.43 0.51 -13.84
C GLN A 90 -13.93 0.31 -12.41
N ARG A 91 -13.14 -0.36 -11.58
CA ARG A 91 -13.48 -0.65 -10.19
C ARG A 91 -12.37 -0.19 -9.26
N ILE A 92 -12.68 0.79 -8.43
CA ILE A 92 -11.80 1.30 -7.39
C ILE A 92 -12.45 1.01 -6.03
N VAL A 93 -11.76 0.24 -5.21
CA VAL A 93 -12.14 0.01 -3.81
C VAL A 93 -11.09 0.67 -2.93
N HIS A 94 -11.50 1.28 -1.82
CA HIS A 94 -10.58 1.81 -0.83
C HIS A 94 -11.08 1.54 0.59
N ASN A 95 -10.20 1.63 1.58
CA ASN A 95 -10.64 1.61 2.98
C ASN A 95 -11.16 3.00 3.38
N PRO A 96 -12.40 3.11 3.88
CA PRO A 96 -12.97 4.41 4.27
C PRO A 96 -12.68 4.77 5.73
N VAL A 97 -11.86 3.97 6.42
CA VAL A 97 -11.62 4.09 7.86
C VAL A 97 -10.16 4.41 8.12
N GLN A 98 -9.94 5.46 8.91
CA GLN A 98 -8.65 5.76 9.52
C GLN A 98 -8.31 4.69 10.57
N ILE A 99 -7.17 4.06 10.40
CA ILE A 99 -6.63 3.04 11.31
C ILE A 99 -5.33 3.50 11.98
N GLN A 100 -4.66 4.49 11.41
CA GLN A 100 -3.44 5.08 11.95
C GLN A 100 -3.75 6.33 12.79
N SER A 101 -3.01 6.50 13.89
CA SER A 101 -3.09 7.72 14.69
C SER A 101 -2.45 8.92 13.94
N ASN A 102 -2.98 10.12 14.15
CA ASN A 102 -2.43 11.34 13.54
C ASN A 102 -0.98 11.63 13.99
N ASP A 103 -0.62 11.20 15.20
CA ASP A 103 0.72 11.42 15.77
C ASP A 103 1.74 10.32 15.42
N SER A 104 1.35 9.41 14.52
CA SER A 104 2.13 8.23 14.17
C SER A 104 2.80 8.39 12.81
N ASN A 105 4.03 7.87 12.68
CA ASN A 105 4.84 7.93 11.47
C ASN A 105 4.98 6.56 10.76
N VAL A 106 4.02 5.65 11.01
CA VAL A 106 4.11 4.24 10.57
C VAL A 106 3.26 3.90 9.33
N CYS A 107 2.88 4.90 8.53
CA CYS A 107 2.08 4.68 7.30
C CYS A 107 2.72 3.71 6.30
N GLY A 108 4.06 3.74 6.20
CA GLY A 108 4.81 2.78 5.38
C GLY A 108 4.65 1.34 5.88
N GLN A 109 4.70 1.11 7.20
CA GLN A 109 4.47 -0.21 7.79
C GLN A 109 3.03 -0.68 7.59
N HIS A 110 2.05 0.22 7.69
CA HIS A 110 0.65 -0.09 7.36
C HIS A 110 0.50 -0.53 5.89
N CYS A 111 1.15 0.17 4.95
CA CYS A 111 1.15 -0.22 3.54
C CYS A 111 1.74 -1.62 3.33
N ILE A 112 2.90 -1.90 3.93
CA ILE A 112 3.56 -3.21 3.83
C ILE A 112 2.67 -4.30 4.45
N TYR A 113 2.14 -4.07 5.65
CA TYR A 113 1.24 -5.00 6.32
C TYR A 113 0.03 -5.33 5.45
N TYR A 114 -0.66 -4.30 4.94
CA TYR A 114 -1.81 -4.47 4.05
C TYR A 114 -1.45 -5.33 2.82
N LEU A 115 -0.36 -5.01 2.12
CA LEU A 115 0.04 -5.73 0.92
C LEU A 115 0.40 -7.20 1.19
N ILE A 116 1.06 -7.50 2.31
CA ILE A 116 1.34 -8.89 2.74
C ILE A 116 0.04 -9.63 3.00
N GLN A 117 -0.85 -9.08 3.83
CA GLN A 117 -2.10 -9.77 4.14
C GLN A 117 -2.94 -9.97 2.89
N ARG A 118 -2.95 -8.97 1.99
CA ARG A 118 -3.71 -9.02 0.75
C ARG A 118 -3.14 -10.04 -0.22
N SER A 119 -1.82 -10.16 -0.34
CA SER A 119 -1.17 -11.17 -1.21
C SER A 119 -1.41 -12.60 -0.71
N HIS A 120 -1.63 -12.79 0.60
CA HIS A 120 -2.06 -14.06 1.19
C HIS A 120 -3.58 -14.33 1.09
N GLY A 121 -4.32 -13.49 0.36
CA GLY A 121 -5.73 -13.73 0.06
C GLY A 121 -6.73 -13.14 1.06
N HIS A 122 -6.26 -12.42 2.09
CA HIS A 122 -7.18 -11.70 2.99
C HIS A 122 -7.83 -10.52 2.28
N SER A 123 -9.16 -10.37 2.38
CA SER A 123 -9.86 -9.22 1.77
C SER A 123 -9.51 -7.90 2.47
N LEU A 124 -9.52 -6.79 1.74
CA LEU A 124 -9.34 -5.44 2.30
C LEU A 124 -10.25 -5.21 3.52
N LYS A 125 -11.54 -5.56 3.40
CA LYS A 125 -12.51 -5.44 4.51
C LYS A 125 -12.07 -6.23 5.75
N GLY A 126 -11.61 -7.47 5.56
CA GLY A 126 -11.11 -8.32 6.64
C GLY A 126 -9.86 -7.75 7.32
N ILE A 127 -8.92 -7.25 6.53
CA ILE A 127 -7.68 -6.61 7.02
C ILE A 127 -8.01 -5.38 7.86
N ILE A 128 -8.88 -4.50 7.35
CA ILE A 128 -9.31 -3.29 8.06
C ILE A 128 -10.05 -3.66 9.35
N ALA A 129 -10.96 -4.63 9.32
CA ALA A 129 -11.66 -5.11 10.51
C ALA A 129 -10.68 -5.64 11.57
N HIS A 130 -9.66 -6.40 11.14
CA HIS A 130 -8.62 -6.90 12.04
C HIS A 130 -7.84 -5.76 12.70
N LEU A 131 -7.37 -4.78 11.91
CA LEU A 131 -6.60 -3.65 12.43
C LEU A 131 -7.45 -2.77 13.37
N LYS A 132 -8.71 -2.51 13.04
CA LYS A 132 -9.65 -1.80 13.92
C LYS A 132 -9.91 -2.51 15.24
N SER A 133 -9.87 -3.84 15.27
CA SER A 133 -10.06 -4.60 16.51
C SER A 133 -8.88 -4.46 17.48
N LYS A 134 -7.73 -3.93 17.04
CA LYS A 134 -6.56 -3.70 17.88
C LYS A 134 -6.68 -2.36 18.59
N SER A 135 -6.56 -2.38 19.92
CA SER A 135 -6.45 -1.14 20.73
C SER A 135 -5.26 -0.26 20.33
N ARG A 136 -4.19 -0.88 19.79
CA ARG A 136 -2.97 -0.20 19.34
C ARG A 136 -2.55 -0.71 17.96
N ALA A 137 -3.33 -0.39 16.93
CA ALA A 137 -3.07 -0.83 15.55
C ALA A 137 -1.65 -0.44 15.07
N ASP A 138 -1.21 0.78 15.37
CA ASP A 138 0.13 1.27 15.00
C ASP A 138 1.27 0.44 15.61
N CYS A 139 1.16 0.12 16.90
CA CYS A 139 2.14 -0.75 17.57
C CYS A 139 2.08 -2.17 17.01
N HIS A 140 0.89 -2.67 16.71
CA HIS A 140 0.71 -4.00 16.13
C HIS A 140 1.42 -4.13 14.78
N VAL A 141 1.21 -3.18 13.85
CA VAL A 141 1.86 -3.22 12.54
C VAL A 141 3.37 -2.96 12.64
N TYR A 142 3.79 -2.04 13.52
CA TYR A 142 5.20 -1.77 13.74
C TYR A 142 5.96 -3.01 14.21
N GLU A 143 5.44 -3.69 15.24
CA GLU A 143 6.05 -4.92 15.77
C GLU A 143 6.03 -6.07 14.78
N PHE A 144 4.97 -6.18 13.98
CA PHE A 144 4.89 -7.17 12.92
C PHE A 144 6.00 -6.98 11.88
N ILE A 145 6.18 -5.75 11.37
CA ILE A 145 7.23 -5.46 10.38
C ILE A 145 8.63 -5.58 10.99
N ARG A 146 8.82 -5.13 12.24
CA ARG A 146 10.09 -5.25 12.95
C ARG A 146 10.57 -6.71 13.08
N LYS A 147 9.65 -7.66 13.22
CA LYS A 147 9.98 -9.10 13.29
C LYS A 147 10.41 -9.69 11.94
N ILE A 148 9.97 -9.12 10.83
CA ILE A 148 10.33 -9.53 9.47
C ILE A 148 11.73 -9.03 9.08
N GLN A 149 12.16 -7.91 9.65
CA GLN A 149 13.46 -7.28 9.37
C GLN A 149 14.64 -7.90 10.15
N LYS A 150 14.38 -8.90 11.00
CA LYS A 150 15.40 -9.62 11.77
C LYS A 150 15.82 -10.89 11.05
#